data_AF-A0A2N6BQI7-F1
#
_entry.id   AF-A0A2N6BQI7-F1
#
_cell.length_a   1.000
_cell.length_b   1.000
_cell.length_c   1.000
_cell.angle_alpha   90.00
_cell.angle_beta   90.00
_cell.angle_gamma   90.00
#
_symmetry.space_group_name_H-M   'P 1'
#
loop_
_entity.id
_entity.type
_entity.pdbx_description
1 polymer ?
#
loop_
_entity_poly.entity_id
_entity_poly.type
_entity_poly.pdbx_seq_one_letter_code
_entity_poly.pdbx_strand_id
1 'polypeptide(L)'
;MIVCLLTALLMASPLAAETMSPEKDYAGTGFYRDQDTLPGAVRYYRQLPGGGGGLWGLGPARNKIRKSSFKVDAHEDVADFSPEIRCRKCHLQQTKDLHGLRMGITCVQCHRSQPVAGIFHYYSALNPIRRHAYVCAKCHEGASPSFASYMVHEPNPISAEAREGFPLLYYAVWFMLILAVGVFVVFLPYTALWWLREFFGKLKGRA
;
A
#
# COMPACT_ATOMS: atom_id res chain seq x y z
N MET A 1 18.24 43.42 2.25
CA MET A 1 17.44 42.36 2.90
C MET A 1 17.08 41.17 2.01
N ILE A 2 17.22 41.24 0.67
CA ILE A 2 16.95 40.08 -0.21
C ILE A 2 18.18 39.16 -0.37
N VAL A 3 19.39 39.72 -0.26
CA VAL A 3 20.65 38.97 -0.44
C VAL A 3 20.92 37.98 0.70
N CYS A 4 20.54 38.30 1.95
CA CYS A 4 20.75 37.39 3.09
C CYS A 4 19.82 36.15 3.10
N LEU A 5 18.66 36.23 2.44
CA LEU A 5 17.72 35.11 2.32
C LEU A 5 18.16 34.10 1.24
N LEU A 6 18.82 34.57 0.18
CA LEU A 6 19.39 33.72 -0.86
C LEU A 6 20.65 32.97 -0.38
N THR A 7 21.48 33.59 0.46
CA THR A 7 22.65 32.90 1.05
C THR A 7 22.25 31.83 2.07
N ALA A 8 21.12 31.98 2.77
CA ALA A 8 20.59 30.94 3.65
C ALA A 8 20.01 29.73 2.87
N LEU A 9 19.51 29.96 1.65
CA LEU A 9 19.02 28.89 0.78
C LEU A 9 20.16 28.10 0.10
N LEU A 10 21.32 28.74 -0.12
CA LEU A 10 22.50 28.15 -0.76
C LEU A 10 23.44 27.41 0.21
N MET A 11 23.25 27.55 1.53
CA MET A 11 24.04 26.86 2.57
C MET A 11 23.32 25.66 3.20
N ALA A 12 22.15 25.29 2.69
CA ALA A 12 21.54 23.99 2.96
C ALA A 12 22.36 22.90 2.23
N SER A 13 23.49 22.54 2.81
CA SER A 13 24.25 21.37 2.40
C SER A 13 23.32 20.14 2.43
N PRO A 14 23.44 19.19 1.48
CA PRO A 14 22.76 17.91 1.53
C PRO A 14 23.47 17.02 2.56
N LEU A 15 23.46 17.43 3.83
CA LEU A 15 24.13 16.71 4.92
C LEU A 15 23.17 15.68 5.51
N ALA A 16 22.88 14.67 4.69
CA ALA A 16 22.45 13.30 5.00
C ALA A 16 21.85 12.65 3.73
N ALA A 17 22.41 12.91 2.55
CA ALA A 17 22.49 11.84 1.58
C ALA A 17 23.59 10.92 2.11
N GLU A 18 23.22 10.05 3.07
CA GLU A 18 23.98 8.82 3.28
C GLU A 18 24.09 8.20 1.89
N THR A 19 25.29 8.23 1.33
CA THR A 19 25.63 7.49 0.13
C THR A 19 25.66 6.01 0.53
N MET A 20 24.52 5.45 0.93
CA MET A 20 24.24 4.07 0.60
C MET A 20 24.16 4.09 -0.91
N SER A 21 25.21 3.62 -1.57
CA SER A 21 25.07 3.12 -2.93
C SER A 21 23.82 2.25 -2.90
N PRO A 22 22.72 2.61 -3.60
CA PRO A 22 21.70 1.63 -3.85
C PRO A 22 22.43 0.65 -4.76
N GLU A 23 22.97 -0.40 -4.17
CA GLU A 23 23.60 -1.49 -4.89
C GLU A 23 22.59 -1.82 -5.99
N LYS A 24 23.02 -1.65 -7.25
CA LYS A 24 22.19 -1.87 -8.44
C LYS A 24 21.49 -3.25 -8.41
N ASP A 25 21.94 -4.11 -7.52
CA ASP A 25 21.47 -5.44 -7.19
C ASP A 25 20.14 -5.54 -6.42
N TYR A 26 19.58 -4.46 -5.87
CA TYR A 26 18.28 -4.54 -5.17
C TYR A 26 17.05 -4.53 -6.11
N ALA A 27 17.24 -4.24 -7.40
CA ALA A 27 16.20 -4.38 -8.42
C ALA A 27 16.13 -5.86 -8.86
N GLY A 28 15.23 -6.63 -8.25
CA GLY A 28 15.13 -8.06 -8.53
C GLY A 28 14.71 -8.32 -9.98
N THR A 29 15.50 -9.14 -10.67
CA THR A 29 15.39 -9.53 -12.08
C THR A 29 14.25 -10.52 -12.36
N GLY A 30 13.38 -10.80 -11.38
CA GLY A 30 12.26 -11.74 -11.50
C GLY A 30 12.64 -13.22 -11.30
N PHE A 31 13.92 -13.55 -11.07
CA PHE A 31 14.40 -14.91 -10.79
C PHE A 31 15.00 -15.02 -9.39
N TYR A 32 14.93 -16.23 -8.80
CA TYR A 32 15.64 -16.57 -7.56
C TYR A 32 17.12 -16.27 -7.71
N ARG A 33 17.67 -15.45 -6.82
CA ARG A 33 19.12 -15.31 -6.71
C ARG A 33 19.63 -16.40 -5.78
N ASP A 34 20.84 -16.88 -6.02
CA ASP A 34 21.47 -17.89 -5.15
C ASP A 34 21.50 -17.44 -3.68
N GLN A 35 21.65 -16.12 -3.46
CA GLN A 35 21.59 -15.51 -2.13
C GLN A 35 20.26 -15.69 -1.40
N ASP A 36 19.13 -15.84 -2.11
CA ASP A 36 17.80 -16.04 -1.54
C ASP A 36 17.63 -17.47 -0.99
N THR A 37 18.49 -18.40 -1.42
CA THR A 37 18.51 -19.80 -0.99
C THR A 37 19.44 -20.07 0.20
N LEU A 38 20.28 -19.09 0.57
CA LEU A 38 21.26 -19.26 1.64
C LEU A 38 20.60 -19.35 3.04
N PRO A 39 21.11 -20.19 3.96
CA PRO A 39 20.66 -20.23 5.34
C PRO A 39 20.81 -18.84 5.98
N GLY A 40 19.73 -18.29 6.53
CA GLY A 40 19.73 -16.92 7.07
C GLY A 40 19.30 -15.84 6.08
N ALA A 41 18.96 -16.19 4.83
CA ALA A 41 18.37 -15.29 3.84
C ALA A 41 17.16 -14.52 4.39
N VAL A 42 16.40 -15.13 5.30
CA VAL A 42 15.27 -14.51 6.03
C VAL A 42 15.64 -13.23 6.80
N ARG A 43 16.91 -13.05 7.22
CA ARG A 43 17.37 -11.81 7.86
C ARG A 43 17.32 -10.65 6.88
N TYR A 44 17.67 -10.87 5.60
CA TYR A 44 17.58 -9.85 4.56
C TYR A 44 16.13 -9.40 4.36
N TYR A 45 15.15 -10.31 4.39
CA TYR A 45 13.72 -9.94 4.30
C TYR A 45 13.16 -9.28 5.57
N ARG A 46 13.76 -9.57 6.73
CA ARG A 46 13.51 -8.82 7.97
C ARG A 46 14.17 -7.44 7.95
N GLN A 47 15.24 -7.28 7.18
CA GLN A 47 16.04 -6.07 7.01
C GLN A 47 15.68 -5.27 5.75
N LEU A 48 14.80 -5.77 4.87
CA LEU A 48 14.46 -5.09 3.63
C LEU A 48 14.01 -3.65 3.96
N PRO A 49 14.58 -2.62 3.29
CA PRO A 49 14.41 -1.21 3.67
C PRO A 49 12.97 -0.71 3.61
N GLY A 50 12.04 -1.49 3.05
CA GLY A 50 10.62 -1.15 2.90
C GLY A 50 9.80 -1.14 4.19
N GLY A 51 10.41 -0.92 5.36
CA GLY A 51 9.66 -0.76 6.61
C GLY A 51 10.31 0.08 7.68
N GLY A 52 11.29 0.90 7.31
CA GLY A 52 11.86 1.97 8.13
C GLY A 52 11.64 3.31 7.44
N GLY A 53 10.39 3.74 7.34
CA GLY A 53 10.02 5.07 6.85
C GLY A 53 10.04 5.23 5.34
N GLY A 54 8.84 5.31 4.74
CA GLY A 54 8.71 5.98 3.43
C GLY A 54 9.10 7.45 3.54
N LEU A 55 8.73 8.25 2.54
CA LEU A 55 9.03 9.69 2.53
C LEU A 55 8.69 10.31 3.91
N TRP A 56 9.73 10.75 4.63
CA TRP A 56 9.64 11.34 5.98
C TRP A 56 8.99 10.46 7.06
N GLY A 57 9.21 9.14 7.01
CA GLY A 57 8.65 8.24 8.01
C GLY A 57 7.17 7.90 7.80
N LEU A 58 6.52 8.45 6.78
CA LEU A 58 5.09 8.30 6.53
C LEU A 58 4.74 7.13 5.58
N GLY A 59 5.72 6.30 5.22
CA GLY A 59 5.49 5.14 4.36
C GLY A 59 4.62 4.05 4.98
N PRO A 60 4.38 2.96 4.23
CA PRO A 60 3.69 1.77 4.73
C PRO A 60 4.32 1.32 6.05
N ALA A 61 3.54 1.33 7.13
CA ALA A 61 3.95 0.75 8.38
C ALA A 61 4.11 -0.76 8.19
N ARG A 62 5.12 -1.33 8.87
CA ARG A 62 5.29 -2.79 8.86
C ARG A 62 4.06 -3.46 9.45
N ASN A 63 3.55 -4.49 8.78
CA ASN A 63 2.52 -5.37 9.34
C ASN A 63 2.98 -5.85 10.73
N LYS A 64 2.12 -5.67 11.74
CA LYS A 64 2.37 -6.14 13.11
C LYS A 64 2.62 -7.66 13.04
N ILE A 65 3.85 -8.08 13.30
CA ILE A 65 4.25 -9.49 13.23
C ILE A 65 3.54 -10.23 14.37
N ARG A 66 2.67 -11.19 14.04
CA ARG A 66 1.96 -12.02 15.00
C ARG A 66 2.58 -13.41 15.09
N LYS A 67 2.35 -14.12 16.19
CA LYS A 67 2.80 -15.52 16.33
C LYS A 67 2.24 -16.42 15.22
N SER A 68 0.99 -16.21 14.82
CA SER A 68 0.34 -16.93 13.72
C SER A 68 1.02 -16.74 12.36
N SER A 69 1.81 -15.67 12.18
CA SER A 69 2.55 -15.43 10.95
C SER A 69 3.66 -16.47 10.70
N PHE A 70 4.07 -17.23 11.72
CA PHE A 70 5.10 -18.27 11.62
C PHE A 70 4.55 -19.69 11.79
N LYS A 71 3.23 -19.86 11.97
CA LYS A 71 2.64 -21.18 12.18
C LYS A 71 2.44 -21.92 10.85
N VAL A 72 2.47 -23.25 10.93
CA VAL A 72 2.16 -24.15 9.80
C VAL A 72 0.71 -23.95 9.35
N ASP A 73 -0.20 -23.71 10.30
CA ASP A 73 -1.55 -23.19 10.06
C ASP A 73 -1.71 -21.84 10.76
N ALA A 74 -2.03 -20.80 10.01
CA ALA A 74 -2.34 -19.48 10.56
C ALA A 74 -3.64 -19.49 11.39
N HIS A 75 -4.48 -20.52 11.23
CA HIS A 75 -5.75 -20.68 11.94
C HIS A 75 -5.67 -21.61 13.16
N GLU A 76 -4.51 -22.16 13.50
CA GLU A 76 -4.36 -23.16 14.57
C GLU A 76 -4.98 -22.72 15.91
N ASP A 77 -4.85 -21.44 16.27
CA ASP A 77 -5.37 -20.88 17.53
C ASP A 77 -6.67 -20.07 17.36
N VAL A 78 -7.33 -20.16 16.20
CA VAL A 78 -8.54 -19.39 15.93
C VAL A 78 -9.74 -20.18 16.41
N ALA A 79 -10.47 -19.63 17.39
CA ALA A 79 -11.72 -20.22 17.87
C ALA A 79 -12.72 -20.38 16.71
N ASP A 80 -13.43 -21.51 16.70
CA ASP A 80 -14.47 -21.85 15.71
C ASP A 80 -13.98 -21.96 14.25
N PHE A 81 -12.69 -22.19 14.03
CA PHE A 81 -12.17 -22.46 12.69
C PHE A 81 -12.45 -23.91 12.25
N SER A 82 -12.89 -24.05 11.00
CA SER A 82 -12.98 -25.33 10.30
C SER A 82 -12.52 -25.15 8.84
N PRO A 83 -11.82 -26.13 8.23
CA PRO A 83 -11.36 -26.06 6.84
C PRO A 83 -12.48 -25.83 5.82
N GLU A 84 -13.71 -26.17 6.17
CA GLU A 84 -14.89 -26.05 5.30
C GLU A 84 -15.51 -24.64 5.33
N ILE A 85 -15.12 -23.80 6.30
CA ILE A 85 -15.65 -22.45 6.43
C ILE A 85 -15.12 -21.58 5.30
N ARG A 86 -16.03 -20.87 4.63
CA ARG A 86 -15.68 -19.88 3.60
C ARG A 86 -14.83 -18.76 4.21
N CYS A 87 -13.69 -18.44 3.59
CA CYS A 87 -12.76 -17.42 4.05
C CYS A 87 -13.45 -16.08 4.36
N ARG A 88 -14.39 -15.66 3.49
CA ARG A 88 -15.19 -14.41 3.63
C ARG A 88 -15.96 -14.31 4.95
N LYS A 89 -16.34 -15.44 5.58
CA LYS A 89 -17.11 -15.42 6.84
C LYS A 89 -16.33 -14.72 7.95
N CYS A 90 -15.02 -14.94 8.00
CA CYS A 90 -14.12 -14.32 8.98
C CYS A 90 -13.34 -13.13 8.40
N HIS A 91 -13.04 -13.16 7.10
CA HIS A 91 -12.23 -12.17 6.40
C HIS A 91 -13.06 -11.24 5.51
N LEU A 92 -14.02 -10.51 6.08
CA LEU A 92 -14.91 -9.63 5.32
C LEU A 92 -14.17 -8.43 4.70
N GLN A 93 -13.26 -7.80 5.44
CA GLN A 93 -12.54 -6.60 4.96
C GLN A 93 -11.56 -6.94 3.83
N GLN A 94 -11.01 -8.15 3.85
CA GLN A 94 -10.07 -8.63 2.85
C GLN A 94 -10.74 -8.96 1.50
N THR A 95 -12.07 -8.97 1.43
CA THR A 95 -12.80 -9.27 0.18
C THR A 95 -12.87 -8.13 -0.82
N LYS A 96 -12.41 -6.94 -0.42
CA LYS A 96 -12.46 -5.71 -1.23
C LYS A 96 -11.15 -5.48 -1.99
N ASP A 97 -10.54 -6.54 -2.50
CA ASP A 97 -9.33 -6.45 -3.32
C ASP A 97 -9.65 -6.43 -4.82
N LEU A 98 -8.79 -5.81 -5.62
CA LEU A 98 -8.99 -5.70 -7.07
C LEU A 98 -8.93 -7.05 -7.80
N HIS A 99 -8.17 -8.02 -7.28
CA HIS A 99 -8.05 -9.33 -7.91
C HIS A 99 -9.34 -10.14 -7.76
N GLY A 100 -9.99 -10.07 -6.60
CA GLY A 100 -11.31 -10.64 -6.38
C GLY A 100 -12.41 -9.91 -7.14
N LEU A 101 -12.43 -8.56 -7.08
CA LEU A 101 -13.53 -7.76 -7.65
C LEU A 101 -13.50 -7.66 -9.17
N ARG A 102 -12.32 -7.57 -9.80
CA ARG A 102 -12.21 -7.39 -11.27
C ARG A 102 -11.83 -8.66 -12.01
N MET A 103 -11.01 -9.52 -11.41
CA MET A 103 -10.46 -10.71 -12.09
C MET A 103 -11.11 -12.02 -11.64
N GLY A 104 -11.98 -11.99 -10.62
CA GLY A 104 -12.62 -13.20 -10.08
C GLY A 104 -11.65 -14.17 -9.42
N ILE A 105 -10.47 -13.69 -9.01
CA ILE A 105 -9.46 -14.52 -8.36
C ILE A 105 -9.92 -14.87 -6.94
N THR A 106 -9.80 -16.15 -6.59
CA THR A 106 -10.20 -16.71 -5.30
C THR A 106 -9.04 -16.67 -4.30
N CYS A 107 -9.36 -16.62 -3.00
CA CYS A 107 -8.38 -16.56 -1.92
C CYS A 107 -7.35 -17.71 -2.00
N VAL A 108 -7.80 -18.90 -2.37
CA VAL A 108 -6.98 -20.12 -2.45
C VAL A 108 -5.97 -20.08 -3.60
N GLN A 109 -6.20 -19.29 -4.65
CA GLN A 109 -5.24 -19.17 -5.76
C GLN A 109 -3.95 -18.47 -5.31
N CYS A 110 -4.06 -17.53 -4.37
CA CYS A 110 -2.91 -16.85 -3.77
C CYS A 110 -2.37 -17.59 -2.55
N HIS A 111 -3.24 -18.06 -1.65
CA HIS A 111 -2.81 -18.67 -0.39
C HIS A 111 -2.34 -20.12 -0.53
N ARG A 112 -2.90 -20.90 -1.48
CA ARG A 112 -2.65 -22.29 -1.97
C ARG A 112 -2.30 -23.40 -0.96
N SER A 113 -1.99 -23.08 0.28
CA SER A 113 -1.55 -24.00 1.32
C SER A 113 -2.76 -24.45 2.13
N GLN A 114 -2.89 -25.76 2.29
CA GLN A 114 -3.77 -26.37 3.28
C GLN A 114 -2.88 -27.26 4.15
N PRO A 115 -2.73 -26.95 5.46
CA PRO A 115 -3.26 -25.75 6.14
C PRO A 115 -2.69 -24.43 5.59
N VAL A 116 -3.42 -23.32 5.79
CA VAL A 116 -2.99 -22.00 5.29
C VAL A 116 -1.84 -21.49 6.15
N ALA A 117 -0.61 -21.62 5.63
CA ALA A 117 0.57 -21.29 6.39
C ALA A 117 0.72 -19.78 6.59
N GLY A 118 1.19 -19.39 7.77
CA GLY A 118 1.47 -17.99 8.09
C GLY A 118 2.46 -17.37 7.10
N ILE A 119 2.34 -16.05 6.86
CA ILE A 119 3.08 -15.36 5.81
C ILE A 119 4.62 -15.50 5.91
N PHE A 120 5.18 -15.72 7.09
CA PHE A 120 6.63 -15.93 7.26
C PHE A 120 7.02 -17.41 7.39
N HIS A 121 6.07 -18.33 7.30
CA HIS A 121 6.33 -19.76 7.38
C HIS A 121 7.00 -20.30 6.10
N TYR A 122 7.81 -21.35 6.25
CA TYR A 122 8.54 -21.95 5.13
C TYR A 122 7.64 -22.60 4.06
N TYR A 123 6.41 -23.00 4.40
CA TYR A 123 5.46 -23.56 3.42
C TYR A 123 4.49 -22.53 2.81
N SER A 124 4.51 -21.27 3.25
CA SER A 124 3.55 -20.26 2.73
C SER A 124 3.85 -19.83 1.30
N ALA A 125 2.93 -20.01 0.36
CA ALA A 125 3.12 -19.51 -1.01
C ALA A 125 3.35 -17.98 -1.05
N LEU A 126 2.80 -17.26 -0.07
CA LEU A 126 2.91 -15.80 0.08
C LEU A 126 4.12 -15.35 0.91
N ASN A 127 5.08 -16.24 1.17
CA ASN A 127 6.29 -15.86 1.88
C ASN A 127 7.04 -14.74 1.12
N PRO A 128 7.44 -13.63 1.79
CA PRO A 128 8.07 -12.48 1.15
C PRO A 128 9.25 -12.83 0.24
N ILE A 129 9.97 -13.92 0.56
CA ILE A 129 11.10 -14.42 -0.22
C ILE A 129 10.68 -14.87 -1.61
N ARG A 130 9.52 -15.52 -1.71
CA ARG A 130 9.12 -16.29 -2.90
C ARG A 130 7.80 -15.90 -3.54
N ARG A 131 6.99 -15.05 -2.89
CA ARG A 131 5.65 -14.69 -3.37
C ARG A 131 5.65 -14.09 -4.77
N HIS A 132 6.72 -13.37 -5.15
CA HIS A 132 6.85 -12.80 -6.48
C HIS A 132 6.87 -13.90 -7.55
N ALA A 133 7.71 -14.93 -7.40
CA ALA A 133 7.82 -16.03 -8.36
C ALA A 133 6.69 -17.06 -8.24
N TYR A 134 6.22 -17.38 -7.03
CA TYR A 134 5.25 -18.48 -6.81
C TYR A 134 3.78 -18.05 -6.93
N VAL A 135 3.48 -16.77 -6.77
CA VAL A 135 2.10 -16.25 -6.80
C VAL A 135 1.95 -15.20 -7.88
N CYS A 136 2.71 -14.11 -7.82
CA CYS A 136 2.53 -12.97 -8.72
C CYS A 136 2.89 -13.32 -10.17
N ALA A 137 4.00 -14.02 -10.39
CA ALA A 137 4.51 -14.37 -11.72
C ALA A 137 3.61 -15.32 -12.52
N LYS A 138 2.60 -15.94 -11.88
CA LYS A 138 1.61 -16.77 -12.57
C LYS A 138 0.73 -15.99 -13.54
N CYS A 139 0.47 -14.72 -13.20
CA CYS A 139 -0.37 -13.83 -14.01
C CYS A 139 0.39 -12.59 -14.49
N HIS A 140 1.44 -12.17 -13.77
CA HIS A 140 2.28 -11.04 -14.12
C HIS A 140 3.66 -11.52 -14.52
N GLU A 141 3.85 -11.78 -15.82
CA GLU A 141 5.16 -12.16 -16.35
C GLU A 141 6.24 -11.13 -15.96
N GLY A 142 7.38 -11.61 -15.44
CA GLY A 142 8.44 -10.73 -14.94
C GLY A 142 8.16 -10.09 -13.57
N ALA A 143 7.20 -10.60 -12.79
CA ALA A 143 6.94 -10.10 -11.44
C ALA A 143 8.20 -10.13 -10.56
N SER A 144 8.71 -8.95 -10.25
CA SER A 144 9.89 -8.77 -9.40
C SER A 144 9.53 -8.84 -7.91
N PRO A 145 10.53 -9.01 -7.03
CA PRO A 145 10.36 -8.86 -5.57
C PRO A 145 9.76 -7.50 -5.16
N SER A 146 10.10 -6.41 -5.87
CA SER A 146 9.54 -5.07 -5.62
C SER A 146 8.09 -4.97 -6.09
N PHE A 147 7.73 -5.59 -7.22
CA PHE A 147 6.32 -5.68 -7.63
C PHE A 147 5.50 -6.43 -6.58
N ALA A 148 6.01 -7.55 -6.09
CA ALA A 148 5.33 -8.33 -5.07
C ALA A 148 5.37 -7.69 -3.68
N SER A 149 6.01 -6.52 -3.49
CA SER A 149 5.86 -5.75 -2.25
C SER A 149 4.50 -5.08 -2.12
N TYR A 150 3.71 -5.04 -3.19
CA TYR A 150 2.36 -4.50 -3.20
C TYR A 150 1.45 -5.16 -2.15
N MET A 151 0.68 -4.34 -1.44
CA MET A 151 -0.33 -4.83 -0.49
C MET A 151 -1.63 -5.14 -1.25
N VAL A 152 -1.98 -6.43 -1.33
CA VAL A 152 -3.19 -6.88 -2.04
C VAL A 152 -4.45 -6.59 -1.23
N HIS A 153 -4.39 -6.76 0.09
CA HIS A 153 -5.49 -6.45 1.01
C HIS A 153 -5.29 -5.06 1.60
N GLU A 154 -5.56 -4.03 0.80
CA GLU A 154 -5.46 -2.64 1.22
C GLU A 154 -6.61 -2.28 2.19
N PRO A 155 -6.33 -1.64 3.34
CA PRO A 155 -7.38 -1.06 4.17
C PRO A 155 -8.11 0.06 3.42
N ASN A 156 -9.32 0.40 3.87
CA ASN A 156 -10.00 1.59 3.34
C ASN A 156 -9.13 2.83 3.65
N PRO A 157 -8.73 3.66 2.65
CA PRO A 157 -7.82 4.78 2.86
C PRO A 157 -8.31 5.85 3.84
N ILE A 158 -9.62 5.89 4.13
CA ILE A 158 -10.23 6.83 5.07
C ILE A 158 -10.38 6.22 6.48
N SER A 159 -10.11 4.93 6.68
CA SER A 159 -10.26 4.26 7.97
C SER A 159 -9.12 4.57 8.95
N ALA A 160 -9.36 4.31 10.24
CA ALA A 160 -8.33 4.39 11.28
C ALA A 160 -7.18 3.39 11.04
N GLU A 161 -7.46 2.24 10.42
CA GLU A 161 -6.44 1.24 10.09
C GLU A 161 -5.45 1.78 9.05
N ALA A 162 -5.94 2.51 8.04
CA ALA A 162 -5.07 3.17 7.06
C ALA A 162 -4.25 4.30 7.69
N ARG A 163 -4.76 4.97 8.74
CA ARG A 163 -4.00 5.99 9.46
C ARG A 163 -2.78 5.40 10.19
N GLU A 164 -2.91 4.21 10.78
CA GLU A 164 -1.77 3.51 11.40
C GLU A 164 -0.88 2.80 10.38
N GLY A 165 -1.49 2.16 9.39
CA GLY A 165 -0.82 1.30 8.41
C GLY A 165 -0.17 2.07 7.26
N PHE A 166 -0.76 3.18 6.83
CA PHE A 166 -0.36 3.96 5.67
C PHE A 166 -0.63 5.46 5.89
N PRO A 167 0.07 6.10 6.84
CA PRO A 167 -0.24 7.46 7.25
C PRO A 167 -0.14 8.45 6.09
N LEU A 168 0.84 8.32 5.17
CA LEU A 168 0.94 9.18 3.99
C LEU A 168 -0.31 9.08 3.11
N LEU A 169 -0.80 7.87 2.85
CA LEU A 169 -1.99 7.66 2.01
C LEU A 169 -3.23 8.26 2.67
N TYR A 170 -3.40 8.03 3.98
CA TYR A 170 -4.51 8.58 4.75
C TYR A 170 -4.57 10.11 4.66
N TYR A 171 -3.45 10.78 4.97
CA TYR A 171 -3.40 12.24 4.94
C TYR A 171 -3.50 12.81 3.52
N ALA A 172 -2.92 12.15 2.52
CA ALA A 172 -3.03 12.57 1.12
C ALA A 172 -4.49 12.51 0.64
N VAL A 173 -5.23 11.45 0.96
CA VAL A 173 -6.64 11.33 0.59
C VAL A 173 -7.49 12.41 1.27
N TRP A 174 -7.28 12.67 2.55
CA TRP A 174 -7.97 13.75 3.25
C TRP A 174 -7.64 15.13 2.71
N PHE A 175 -6.37 15.39 2.41
CA PHE A 175 -5.95 16.64 1.79
C PHE A 175 -6.65 16.85 0.44
N MET A 176 -6.63 15.84 -0.43
CA MET A 176 -7.30 15.91 -1.73
C MET A 176 -8.81 16.10 -1.60
N LEU A 177 -9.45 15.46 -0.61
CA LEU A 177 -10.88 15.60 -0.36
C LEU A 177 -11.22 17.02 0.15
N ILE A 178 -10.45 17.56 1.09
CA ILE A 178 -10.63 18.92 1.61
C ILE A 178 -10.39 19.95 0.50
N LEU A 179 -9.35 19.76 -0.32
CA LEU A 179 -9.11 20.62 -1.47
C LEU A 179 -10.27 20.58 -2.46
N ALA A 180 -10.75 19.38 -2.83
CA ALA A 180 -11.87 19.24 -3.76
C ALA A 180 -13.14 19.90 -3.23
N VAL A 181 -13.49 19.64 -1.96
CA VAL A 181 -14.65 20.27 -1.30
C VAL A 181 -14.47 21.79 -1.23
N GLY A 182 -13.29 22.28 -0.85
CA GLY A 182 -12.98 23.71 -0.80
C GLY A 182 -13.16 24.40 -2.15
N VAL A 183 -12.65 23.78 -3.23
CA VAL A 183 -12.85 24.27 -4.59
C VAL A 183 -14.35 24.32 -4.94
N PHE A 184 -15.09 23.24 -4.68
CA PHE A 184 -16.53 23.25 -4.99
C PHE A 184 -17.32 24.28 -4.17
N VAL A 185 -17.00 24.46 -2.89
CA VAL A 185 -17.68 25.43 -2.00
C VAL A 185 -17.41 26.88 -2.42
N VAL A 186 -16.26 27.19 -3.01
CA VAL A 186 -15.98 28.57 -3.48
C VAL A 186 -16.51 28.79 -4.90
N PHE A 187 -16.21 27.87 -5.82
CA PHE A 187 -16.47 28.09 -7.24
C PHE A 187 -17.92 27.79 -7.63
N LEU A 188 -18.61 26.82 -7.00
CA LEU A 188 -20.02 26.55 -7.33
C LEU A 188 -20.94 27.72 -6.95
N PRO A 189 -20.87 28.31 -5.75
CA PRO A 189 -21.68 29.49 -5.44
C PRO A 189 -21.29 30.71 -6.25
N TYR A 190 -19.99 30.93 -6.51
CA TYR A 190 -19.53 32.02 -7.36
C TYR A 190 -20.14 31.95 -8.77
N THR A 191 -20.03 30.79 -9.41
CA THR A 191 -20.60 30.55 -10.74
C THR A 191 -22.13 30.61 -10.71
N ALA A 192 -22.78 30.08 -9.67
CA ALA A 192 -24.23 30.14 -9.50
C ALA A 192 -24.74 31.58 -9.32
N LEU A 193 -24.07 32.42 -8.52
CA LEU A 193 -24.42 33.83 -8.35
C LEU A 193 -24.28 34.61 -9.67
N TRP A 194 -23.24 34.32 -10.44
CA TRP A 194 -23.03 34.94 -11.75
C TRP A 194 -24.13 34.54 -12.74
N TRP A 195 -24.50 33.26 -12.75
CA TRP A 195 -25.62 32.74 -13.55
C TRP A 195 -26.96 33.36 -13.14
N LEU A 196 -27.25 33.44 -11.84
CA LEU A 196 -28.48 34.08 -11.33
C LEU A 196 -28.56 35.55 -11.76
N ARG A 197 -27.46 36.31 -11.63
CA ARG A 197 -27.40 37.71 -12.06
C ARG A 197 -27.74 37.88 -13.53
N GLU A 198 -27.20 37.04 -14.41
CA GLU A 198 -27.50 37.09 -15.85
C GLU A 198 -28.95 36.70 -16.15
N PHE A 199 -29.45 35.67 -15.46
CA PHE A 199 -30.83 35.21 -15.60
C PHE A 199 -31.84 36.30 -15.21
N PHE A 200 -31.68 36.93 -14.05
CA PHE A 200 -32.53 38.04 -13.62
C PHE A 200 -32.37 39.29 -14.50
N GLY A 201 -31.17 39.56 -15.01
CA GLY A 201 -30.94 40.64 -15.98
C GLY A 201 -31.72 40.46 -17.29
N LYS A 202 -31.73 39.23 -17.85
CA LYS A 202 -32.50 38.91 -19.06
C LYS A 202 -34.01 38.95 -18.84
N LEU A 203 -34.49 38.56 -17.65
CA LEU A 203 -35.90 38.67 -17.29
C LEU A 203 -36.37 40.12 -17.20
N LYS A 204 -35.54 41.01 -16.62
CA LYS A 204 -35.87 42.43 -16.48
C LYS A 204 -35.78 43.22 -17.79
N GLY A 205 -34.91 42.82 -18.72
CA GLY A 205 -34.78 43.45 -20.05
C GLY A 205 -35.79 42.98 -21.09
N ARG A 206 -36.69 42.04 -20.75
CA ARG A 206 -37.77 41.51 -21.61
C ARG A 206 -39.17 42.01 -21.21
N ALA A 207 -39.25 42.88 -20.20
CA ALA A 207 -40.49 43.51 -19.72
C ALA A 207 -40.55 44.98 -20.13
#